data_AF-A0A3D3USY5-F1
#
_entry.id   AF-A0A3D3USY5-F1
#
_cell.length_a   1.000
_cell.length_b   1.000
_cell.length_c   1.000
_cell.angle_alpha   90.00
_cell.angle_beta   90.00
_cell.angle_gamma   90.00
#
_symmetry.space_group_name_H-M   'P 1'
#
loop_
_entity.id
_entity.type
_entity.pdbx_description
1 polymer ?
#
loop_
_entity_poly.entity_id
_entity_poly.type
_entity_poly.pdbx_seq_one_letter_code
_entity_poly.pdbx_strand_id
1 'polypeptide(L)'
;FYRDKVPKLVKQLLVFAFVTFAWIFFRAESIGDAGLIITRIFSSGWANPNCPVWALVLIFIVWLYQFAHESRLRWIFDLAPVRIGIVVGMIIYLAVFAPSSEQGFIYLQF
;
A
#
# COMPACT_ATOMS: atom_id res chain seq x y z
N PHE A 1 -20.38 -20.36 -22.32
CA PHE A 1 -20.47 -20.56 -20.85
C PHE A 1 -19.48 -19.66 -20.09
N TYR A 2 -18.16 -19.83 -20.25
CA TYR A 2 -17.13 -19.03 -19.55
C TYR A 2 -17.16 -17.51 -19.88
N ARG A 3 -17.50 -17.15 -21.13
CA ARG A 3 -17.51 -15.75 -21.58
C ARG A 3 -18.62 -14.93 -20.90
N ASP A 4 -19.81 -15.50 -20.74
CA ASP A 4 -21.02 -14.77 -20.35
C ASP A 4 -21.42 -14.94 -18.88
N LYS A 5 -20.97 -16.03 -18.21
CA LYS A 5 -21.38 -16.32 -16.81
C LYS A 5 -20.37 -15.93 -15.74
N VAL A 6 -19.11 -15.69 -16.11
CA VAL A 6 -18.07 -15.32 -15.15
C VAL A 6 -17.83 -13.81 -15.22
N PRO A 7 -18.01 -13.07 -14.10
CA PRO A 7 -17.78 -11.63 -14.06
C PRO A 7 -16.36 -11.27 -14.49
N LYS A 8 -16.19 -10.11 -15.14
CA LYS A 8 -14.89 -9.63 -15.63
C LYS A 8 -13.84 -9.57 -14.52
N LEU A 9 -14.23 -9.11 -13.33
CA LEU A 9 -13.35 -9.04 -12.15
C LEU A 9 -12.79 -10.40 -11.75
N VAL A 10 -13.61 -11.46 -11.77
CA VAL A 10 -13.16 -12.81 -11.41
C VAL A 10 -12.10 -13.30 -12.39
N LYS A 11 -12.28 -13.06 -13.69
CA LYS A 11 -11.28 -13.41 -14.72
C LYS A 11 -9.97 -12.66 -14.49
N GLN A 12 -10.05 -11.35 -14.18
CA GLN A 12 -8.88 -10.53 -13.91
C GLN A 12 -8.13 -10.99 -12.65
N LEU A 13 -8.85 -11.25 -11.56
CA LEU A 13 -8.24 -11.74 -10.31
C LEU A 13 -7.60 -13.11 -10.49
N LEU A 14 -8.22 -14.02 -11.26
CA LEU A 14 -7.63 -15.32 -11.54
C LEU A 14 -6.34 -15.22 -12.35
N VAL A 15 -6.33 -14.41 -13.42
CA VAL A 15 -5.12 -14.19 -14.22
C VAL A 15 -4.04 -13.52 -13.38
N PHE A 16 -4.41 -12.51 -12.58
CA PHE A 16 -3.48 -11.84 -11.68
C PHE A 16 -2.88 -12.81 -10.66
N ALA A 17 -3.70 -13.57 -9.95
CA ALA A 17 -3.25 -14.55 -8.95
C ALA A 17 -2.36 -15.61 -9.60
N PHE A 18 -2.73 -16.11 -10.77
CA PHE A 18 -1.93 -17.10 -11.50
C PHE A 18 -0.55 -16.57 -11.91
N VAL A 19 -0.50 -15.39 -12.54
CA VAL A 19 0.76 -14.77 -12.98
C VAL A 19 1.63 -14.40 -11.80
N THR A 20 1.07 -13.80 -10.74
CA THR A 20 1.83 -13.41 -9.54
C THR A 20 2.32 -14.61 -8.74
N PHE A 21 1.54 -15.69 -8.67
CA PHE A 21 1.97 -16.93 -8.05
C PHE A 21 3.13 -17.57 -8.83
N ALA A 22 3.02 -17.64 -10.16
CA ALA A 22 4.12 -18.11 -11.01
C ALA A 22 5.38 -17.24 -10.87
N TRP A 23 5.22 -15.93 -10.70
CA TRP A 23 6.32 -14.98 -10.53
C TRP A 23 7.20 -15.28 -9.29
N ILE A 24 6.66 -15.94 -8.26
CA ILE A 24 7.44 -16.34 -7.07
C ILE A 24 8.64 -17.20 -7.48
N PHE A 25 8.46 -18.15 -8.40
CA PHE A 25 9.52 -19.05 -8.86
C PHE A 25 10.60 -18.33 -9.67
N PHE A 26 10.24 -17.25 -10.38
CA PHE A 26 11.21 -16.45 -11.15
C PHE A 26 11.95 -15.44 -10.28
N ARG A 27 11.34 -14.99 -9.18
CA ARG A 27 11.90 -13.97 -8.29
C ARG A 27 12.76 -14.55 -7.18
N ALA A 28 12.47 -15.76 -6.71
CA ALA A 28 13.20 -16.41 -5.64
C ALA A 28 14.62 -16.80 -6.08
N GLU A 29 15.59 -16.72 -5.16
CA GLU A 29 16.99 -17.09 -5.43
C GLU A 29 17.18 -18.61 -5.59
N SER A 30 16.30 -19.41 -4.96
CA SER A 30 16.31 -20.86 -5.05
C SER A 30 14.90 -21.47 -5.00
N ILE A 31 14.78 -22.76 -5.37
CA ILE A 31 13.53 -23.52 -5.22
C ILE A 31 13.12 -23.62 -3.74
N GLY A 32 14.09 -23.70 -2.84
CA GLY A 32 13.84 -23.71 -1.39
C GLY A 32 13.20 -22.40 -0.91
N ASP A 33 13.69 -21.26 -1.40
CA ASP A 33 13.13 -19.95 -1.05
C ASP A 33 11.73 -19.75 -1.62
N ALA A 34 11.49 -20.21 -2.85
CA ALA A 34 10.15 -20.20 -3.44
C ALA A 34 9.17 -21.02 -2.59
N GLY A 35 9.59 -22.22 -2.16
CA GLY A 35 8.82 -23.07 -1.24
C GLY A 35 8.51 -22.37 0.09
N LEU A 36 9.51 -21.71 0.70
CA LEU A 36 9.34 -20.96 1.94
C LEU A 36 8.32 -19.82 1.79
N ILE A 37 8.38 -19.07 0.69
CA ILE A 37 7.44 -17.98 0.38
C ILE A 37 6.01 -18.55 0.26
N ILE A 38 5.84 -19.63 -0.51
CA ILE A 38 4.53 -20.29 -0.69
C ILE A 38 3.99 -20.78 0.65
N THR A 39 4.79 -21.50 1.44
CA THR A 39 4.38 -21.97 2.75
C THR A 39 3.97 -20.82 3.64
N ARG A 40 4.73 -19.71 3.67
CA ARG A 40 4.38 -18.52 4.45
C ARG A 40 3.07 -17.88 3.98
N ILE A 41 2.76 -17.85 2.68
CA ILE A 41 1.47 -17.32 2.19
C ILE A 41 0.28 -18.07 2.81
N PHE A 42 0.40 -19.40 2.99
CA PHE A 42 -0.68 -20.23 3.53
C PHE A 42 -0.61 -20.51 5.03
N SER A 43 0.57 -20.38 5.66
CA SER A 43 0.80 -20.73 7.07
C SER A 43 1.10 -19.53 7.96
N SER A 44 1.48 -18.37 7.41
CA SER A 44 1.70 -17.19 8.23
C SER A 44 0.35 -16.68 8.76
N GLY A 45 0.12 -16.91 10.05
CA GLY A 45 -0.92 -16.20 10.78
C GLY A 45 -0.51 -14.76 11.05
N TRP A 46 -1.50 -13.94 11.42
CA TRP A 46 -1.31 -12.59 11.97
C TRP A 46 -0.44 -12.55 13.24
N ALA A 47 -0.02 -13.72 13.75
CA ALA A 47 0.79 -13.90 14.95
C ALA A 47 2.30 -13.63 14.75
N ASN A 48 2.76 -13.34 13.53
CA ASN A 48 4.17 -13.01 13.31
C ASN A 48 4.45 -11.57 13.82
N PRO A 49 5.27 -11.37 14.87
CA PRO A 49 5.54 -10.04 15.44
C PRO A 49 6.18 -9.05 14.45
N ASN A 50 6.78 -9.58 13.38
CA ASN A 50 7.45 -8.82 12.34
C ASN A 50 6.55 -8.47 11.15
N CYS A 51 5.24 -8.81 11.18
CA CYS A 51 4.33 -8.32 10.16
C CYS A 51 4.16 -6.81 10.35
N PRO A 52 4.58 -5.96 9.39
CA PRO A 52 4.49 -4.52 9.54
C PRO A 52 3.05 -4.08 9.27
N VAL A 53 2.16 -4.38 10.21
CA VAL A 53 0.71 -4.08 10.11
C VAL A 53 0.50 -2.60 9.78
N TRP A 54 1.29 -1.72 10.39
CA TRP A 54 1.27 -0.29 10.08
C TRP A 54 1.64 0.01 8.63
N ALA A 55 2.62 -0.67 8.05
CA ALA A 55 2.95 -0.50 6.63
C ALA A 55 1.80 -0.98 5.73
N LEU A 56 1.13 -2.08 6.07
CA LEU A 56 -0.06 -2.54 5.35
C LEU A 56 -1.22 -1.55 5.44
N VAL A 57 -1.45 -0.97 6.63
CA VAL A 57 -2.45 0.10 6.83
C VAL A 57 -2.11 1.31 5.98
N LEU A 58 -0.85 1.75 5.96
CA LEU A 58 -0.40 2.87 5.13
C LEU A 58 -0.60 2.59 3.64
N ILE A 59 -0.21 1.40 3.16
CA ILE A 59 -0.45 0.98 1.77
C ILE A 59 -1.94 1.03 1.44
N PHE A 60 -2.78 0.53 2.34
CA PHE A 60 -4.23 0.55 2.15
C PHE A 60 -4.80 1.98 2.10
N ILE A 61 -4.31 2.88 2.97
CA ILE A 61 -4.68 4.31 2.95
C ILE A 61 -4.26 4.96 1.62
N VAL A 62 -3.07 4.66 1.10
CA VAL A 62 -2.63 5.17 -0.21
C VAL A 62 -3.52 4.66 -1.33
N TRP A 63 -3.90 3.39 -1.31
CA TRP A 63 -4.84 2.85 -2.30
C TRP A 63 -6.22 3.50 -2.21
N LEU A 64 -6.74 3.75 -1.00
CA LEU A 64 -8.00 4.48 -0.82
C LEU A 64 -7.89 5.91 -1.36
N TYR A 65 -6.77 6.59 -1.12
CA TYR A 65 -6.51 7.91 -1.66
C TYR A 65 -6.49 7.90 -3.19
N GLN A 66 -5.73 6.99 -3.80
CA GLN A 66 -5.67 6.82 -5.26
C GLN A 66 -7.06 6.51 -5.83
N PHE A 67 -7.78 5.55 -5.24
CA PHE A 67 -9.12 5.19 -5.65
C PHE A 67 -10.11 6.37 -5.57
N ALA A 68 -10.04 7.15 -4.50
CA ALA A 68 -10.89 8.33 -4.32
C ALA A 68 -10.58 9.43 -5.35
N HIS A 69 -9.31 9.60 -5.72
CA HIS A 69 -8.88 10.57 -6.72
C HIS A 69 -9.17 10.15 -8.17
N GLU A 70 -9.07 8.85 -8.48
CA GLU A 70 -9.35 8.30 -9.81
C GLU A 70 -10.86 8.10 -10.06
N SER A 71 -11.65 7.98 -9.00
CA SER A 71 -13.10 7.78 -9.08
C SER A 71 -13.88 9.08 -9.30
N ARG A 72 -15.19 8.94 -9.52
CA ARG A 72 -16.17 10.06 -9.49
C ARG A 72 -16.15 10.90 -8.20
N LEU A 73 -15.51 10.41 -7.13
CA LEU A 73 -15.35 11.12 -5.86
C LEU A 73 -14.37 12.31 -5.93
N ARG A 74 -13.63 12.44 -7.04
CA ARG A 74 -12.75 13.58 -7.30
C ARG A 74 -13.44 14.93 -7.12
N TRP A 75 -14.74 15.02 -7.40
CA TRP A 75 -15.51 16.26 -7.21
C TRP A 75 -15.48 16.78 -5.75
N ILE A 76 -15.31 15.90 -4.75
CA ILE A 76 -15.21 16.28 -3.33
C ILE A 76 -13.82 16.86 -3.03
N PHE A 77 -12.77 16.27 -3.60
CA PHE A 77 -11.38 16.71 -3.40
C PHE A 77 -11.03 17.96 -4.21
N ASP A 78 -11.72 18.22 -5.31
CA ASP A 78 -11.58 19.45 -6.09
C ASP A 78 -12.29 20.67 -5.45
N LEU A 79 -13.09 20.46 -4.39
CA LEU A 79 -13.68 21.57 -3.63
C LEU A 79 -12.59 22.37 -2.91
N ALA A 80 -12.53 23.67 -3.19
CA ALA A 80 -11.64 24.62 -2.54
C ALA A 80 -11.57 24.50 -0.99
N PRO A 81 -12.69 24.35 -0.23
CA PRO A 81 -12.61 24.20 1.22
C PRO A 81 -11.91 22.93 1.68
N VAL A 82 -12.04 21.82 0.95
CA VAL A 82 -11.38 20.54 1.31
C VAL A 82 -9.88 20.65 1.12
N ARG A 83 -9.43 21.23 0.00
CA ARG A 83 -8.01 21.48 -0.26
C ARG A 83 -7.40 22.40 0.80
N ILE A 84 -8.06 23.51 1.10
CA ILE A 84 -7.57 24.48 2.10
C ILE A 84 -7.54 23.81 3.48
N GLY A 85 -8.58 23.06 3.84
CA GLY A 85 -8.63 22.32 5.11
C GLY A 85 -7.49 21.31 5.26
N ILE A 86 -7.16 20.56 4.21
CA ILE A 86 -6.03 19.61 4.21
C ILE A 86 -4.70 20.34 4.41
N VAL A 87 -4.47 21.46 3.69
CA VAL A 87 -3.23 22.24 3.81
C VAL A 87 -3.09 22.83 5.21
N VAL A 88 -4.15 23.46 5.74
CA VAL A 88 -4.14 24.03 7.09
C VAL A 88 -3.94 22.94 8.13
N GLY A 89 -4.61 21.79 7.98
CA GLY A 89 -4.42 20.63 8.85
C GLY A 89 -2.99 20.12 8.84
N MET A 90 -2.34 20.06 7.67
CA MET A 90 -0.93 19.68 7.56
C MET A 90 -0.01 20.68 8.27
N ILE A 91 -0.27 21.99 8.13
CA ILE A 91 0.49 23.03 8.83
C ILE A 91 0.34 22.89 10.36
N ILE A 92 -0.88 22.71 10.86
CA ILE A 92 -1.14 22.51 12.29
C ILE A 92 -0.46 21.24 12.80
N TYR A 93 -0.56 20.14 12.03
CA TYR A 93 0.10 18.88 12.38
C TYR A 93 1.62 19.07 12.50
N LEU A 94 2.25 19.71 11.53
CA LEU A 94 3.68 20.02 11.58
C LEU A 94 4.02 20.95 12.75
N ALA A 95 3.21 21.98 13.01
CA ALA A 95 3.45 22.91 14.11
C ALA A 95 3.38 22.24 15.50
N VAL A 96 2.54 21.21 15.66
CA VAL A 96 2.32 20.52 16.94
C VAL A 96 3.24 19.31 17.12
N PHE A 97 3.48 18.55 16.05
CA PHE A 97 4.13 17.23 16.11
C PHE A 97 5.50 17.17 15.44
N ALA A 98 5.92 18.19 14.66
CA ALA A 98 7.27 18.17 14.11
C ALA A 98 8.28 18.28 15.28
N PRO A 99 9.23 17.35 15.39
CA PRO A 99 10.29 17.48 16.37
C PRO A 99 11.08 18.76 16.08
N SER A 100 11.33 19.58 17.09
CA SER A 100 12.34 20.64 17.04
C SER A 100 13.75 20.02 17.11
N SER A 101 14.00 18.94 16.39
CA SER A 101 15.32 18.34 16.33
C SER A 101 16.20 19.30 15.53
N GLU A 102 17.04 20.05 16.24
CA GLU A 102 18.31 20.55 15.70
C GLU A 102 19.21 19.35 15.39
N GLN A 103 18.79 18.46 14.49
CA GLN A 103 19.74 17.66 13.76
C GLN A 103 20.42 18.64 12.83
N GLY A 104 21.58 19.15 13.27
CA GLY A 104 22.48 19.89 12.40
C GLY A 104 22.55 19.15 11.07
N PHE A 105 22.36 19.90 9.98
CA PHE A 105 22.51 19.39 8.61
C PHE A 105 23.71 18.45 8.58
N ILE A 106 23.63 17.33 7.88
CA ILE A 106 24.68 16.27 7.86
C ILE A 106 26.09 16.85 7.62
N TYR A 107 26.19 18.04 7.00
CA TYR A 107 27.43 18.80 6.77
C TYR A 107 27.98 19.61 7.95
N LEU A 108 27.27 19.72 9.07
CA LEU A 108 27.66 20.44 10.29
C LEU A 108 28.12 19.48 11.41
N GLN A 109 28.30 18.19 11.08
CA GLN A 109 28.70 17.12 12.01
C GLN A 109 30.18 16.74 11.89
N PHE A 110 31.01 17.60 11.29
CA PHE A 110 32.46 17.44 11.18
C PHE A 110 33.18 18.41 12.12
#